data_AF-A0A4S8MM53-F1
#
_entry.id   AF-A0A4S8MM53-F1
#
_cell.length_a   1.000
_cell.length_b   1.000
_cell.length_c   1.000
_cell.angle_alpha   90.00
_cell.angle_beta   90.00
_cell.angle_gamma   90.00
#
_symmetry.space_group_name_H-M   'P 1'
#
loop_
_entity.id
_entity.type
_entity.pdbx_description
1 polymer ?
#
loop_
_entity_poly.entity_id
_entity_poly.type
_entity_poly.pdbx_seq_one_letter_code
_entity_poly.pdbx_strand_id
1 'polypeptide(L)'
;MHWANTGSNLKSNEEVNRLVKDVINPLIEEVRQPEFAADPFRGFDASRENQRTNRAAAEPDLSFATGFKKSSVKIQVPSGFEHVPPAEFTVDGLLHTSLVDTIKLAFTEPLSKKFHLSPFEYYHQRPDSEHHERVYGELYTSPAFIQEHDKVQRASLPSDDTSCTRERVVAGLMLWSDSTHLANFGVAKLWPIYVMFGNLSKYIRAMPNSGACHHLAYIPSLPDSFSDFASKFHPKWQSQRSEILTHCRRELMHEVWKLLLDEEFLKAYEYGIVIRCADGVERRIYPRIFTYSADYPEKVLLATIRDKGMCPCPRCMVAKSVLDQLGCDDDSHVRTDNVRPYFKSKVKAARRLIYNGAVPIRGAKVERQLKETSSVPTLNAFMDKLALQFNFNVSQMLVVDLLHEFELGVWKAFFAHLVRILYAQGPSSVAKVAELDRRQVISSLINVNELSIFFRFRQVPAFGHSTIRHFATNASEMKKLAARDFEDLLQVRYPLFN
;
A
#
# COMPACT_ATOMS: atom_id res chain seq x y z
N MET A 1 36.08 29.80 2.38
CA MET A 1 35.22 30.98 2.66
C MET A 1 34.97 31.86 1.43
N HIS A 2 35.91 31.97 0.47
CA HIS A 2 35.74 32.83 -0.71
C HIS A 2 34.54 32.46 -1.62
N TRP A 3 34.23 31.16 -1.76
CA TRP A 3 33.06 30.66 -2.48
C TRP A 3 31.72 31.07 -1.82
N ALA A 4 31.66 31.09 -0.48
CA ALA A 4 30.42 31.38 0.25
C ALA A 4 30.03 32.87 0.14
N ASN A 5 31.03 33.73 -0.04
CA ASN A 5 30.88 35.18 0.06
C ASN A 5 30.44 35.87 -1.25
N THR A 6 30.22 35.13 -2.35
CA THR A 6 29.65 35.67 -3.60
C THR A 6 28.10 35.63 -3.58
N GLY A 7 27.54 36.43 -2.67
CA GLY A 7 26.25 37.15 -2.65
C GLY A 7 24.96 36.75 -3.40
N SER A 8 24.78 35.57 -3.99
CA SER A 8 23.51 35.17 -4.64
C SER A 8 22.99 33.82 -4.16
N ASN A 9 21.67 33.72 -3.96
CA ASN A 9 20.94 32.48 -3.66
C ASN A 9 20.87 31.54 -4.89
N LEU A 10 21.23 32.05 -6.08
CA LEU A 10 21.38 31.30 -7.32
C LEU A 10 22.86 31.27 -7.70
N LYS A 11 23.45 30.06 -7.74
CA LYS A 11 24.86 29.86 -8.09
C LYS A 11 24.98 29.49 -9.56
N SER A 12 25.92 30.12 -10.28
CA SER A 12 26.18 29.80 -11.68
C SER A 12 26.94 28.47 -11.83
N ASN A 13 26.92 27.87 -13.03
CA ASN A 13 27.71 26.67 -13.31
C ASN A 13 29.20 26.89 -13.02
N GLU A 14 29.73 28.08 -13.28
CA GLU A 14 31.12 28.45 -13.00
C GLU A 14 31.43 28.54 -11.51
N GLU A 15 30.47 28.94 -10.68
CA GLU A 15 30.61 28.94 -9.22
C GLU A 15 30.56 27.53 -8.64
N VAL A 16 29.71 26.65 -9.19
CA VAL A 16 29.67 25.23 -8.82
C VAL A 16 30.95 24.51 -9.25
N ASN A 17 31.45 24.78 -10.45
CA ASN A 17 32.73 24.24 -10.91
C ASN A 17 33.91 24.68 -10.02
N ARG A 18 33.93 25.95 -9.58
CA ARG A 18 34.93 26.44 -8.62
C ARG A 18 34.82 25.77 -7.25
N LEU A 19 33.60 25.51 -6.75
CA LEU A 19 33.43 24.75 -5.51
C LEU A 19 34.07 23.36 -5.60
N VAL A 20 33.78 22.64 -6.68
CA VAL A 20 34.30 21.28 -6.85
C VAL A 20 35.82 21.30 -6.98
N LYS A 21 36.34 22.19 -7.84
CA LYS A 21 37.78 22.28 -8.11
C LYS A 21 38.60 22.80 -6.93
N ASP A 22 38.15 23.88 -6.30
CA ASP A 22 38.98 24.64 -5.35
C ASP A 22 38.72 24.25 -3.90
N VAL A 23 37.66 23.47 -3.62
CA VAL A 23 37.28 23.06 -2.26
C VAL A 23 37.17 21.54 -2.15
N ILE A 24 36.32 20.90 -2.97
CA ILE A 24 35.99 19.48 -2.80
C ILE A 24 37.15 18.56 -3.22
N ASN A 25 37.75 18.78 -4.39
CA ASN A 25 38.84 17.92 -4.86
C ASN A 25 40.07 17.96 -3.94
N PRO A 26 40.53 19.14 -3.44
CA PRO A 26 41.61 19.21 -2.46
C PRO A 26 41.26 18.48 -1.15
N LEU A 27 40.02 18.60 -0.67
CA LEU A 27 39.55 17.88 0.54
C LEU A 27 39.59 16.36 0.35
N ILE A 28 39.19 15.85 -0.82
CA ILE A 28 39.23 14.41 -1.14
C ILE A 28 40.69 13.92 -1.18
N GLU A 29 41.59 14.70 -1.79
CA GLU A 29 43.02 14.39 -1.84
C GLU A 29 43.69 14.39 -0.45
N GLU A 30 43.30 15.30 0.45
CA GLU A 30 43.80 15.36 1.82
C GLU A 30 43.27 14.24 2.72
N VAL A 31 41.99 13.87 2.60
CA VAL A 31 41.32 12.96 3.54
C VAL A 31 41.62 11.48 3.27
N ARG A 32 42.06 11.09 2.06
CA ARG A 32 42.58 9.74 1.71
C ARG A 32 41.79 8.54 2.29
N GLN A 33 40.46 8.64 2.36
CA GLN A 33 39.65 7.52 2.84
C GLN A 33 39.48 6.45 1.76
N PRO A 34 39.67 5.15 2.06
CA PRO A 34 39.56 4.06 1.08
C PRO A 34 38.19 3.99 0.37
N GLU A 35 37.13 4.47 1.03
CA GLU A 35 35.76 4.50 0.51
C GLU A 35 35.55 5.54 -0.60
N PHE A 36 36.47 6.51 -0.72
CA PHE A 36 36.51 7.54 -1.77
C PHE A 36 37.62 7.30 -2.81
N ALA A 37 38.11 6.05 -2.92
CA ALA A 37 39.22 5.71 -3.82
C ALA A 37 38.94 5.97 -5.31
N ALA A 38 37.66 6.05 -5.71
CA ALA A 38 37.26 6.61 -6.99
C ALA A 38 36.79 8.05 -6.75
N ASP A 39 37.55 9.04 -7.22
CA ASP A 39 37.13 10.45 -7.18
C ASP A 39 35.97 10.66 -8.19
N PRO A 40 34.71 10.75 -7.72
CA PRO A 40 33.55 10.88 -8.61
C PRO A 40 33.47 12.29 -9.22
N PHE A 41 34.26 13.23 -8.70
CA PHE A 41 34.32 14.62 -9.14
C PHE A 41 35.49 14.88 -10.10
N ARG A 42 36.28 13.85 -10.42
CA ARG A 42 37.38 13.94 -11.37
C ARG A 42 36.86 14.36 -12.75
N GLY A 43 37.22 15.57 -13.17
CA GLY A 43 36.76 16.14 -14.43
C GLY A 43 35.30 16.58 -14.43
N PHE A 44 34.66 16.74 -13.26
CA PHE A 44 33.31 17.28 -13.11
C PHE A 44 33.16 18.63 -13.82
N ASP A 45 32.03 18.81 -14.51
CA ASP A 45 31.62 20.08 -15.11
C ASP A 45 30.11 20.24 -14.99
N ALA A 46 29.67 21.28 -14.29
CA ALA A 46 28.28 21.54 -13.99
C ALA A 46 27.43 21.74 -15.25
N SER A 47 27.98 22.32 -16.32
CA SER A 47 27.26 22.48 -17.59
C SER A 47 27.00 21.12 -18.23
N ARG A 48 28.02 20.26 -18.28
CA ARG A 48 27.90 18.89 -18.80
C ARG A 48 26.97 18.03 -17.96
N GLU A 49 27.03 18.11 -16.64
CA GLU A 49 26.13 17.34 -15.76
C GLU A 49 24.68 17.86 -15.83
N ASN A 50 24.47 19.18 -15.99
CA ASN A 50 23.14 19.74 -16.28
C ASN A 50 22.62 19.29 -17.65
N GLN A 51 23.47 19.25 -18.68
CA GLN A 51 23.09 18.71 -19.99
C GLN A 51 22.77 17.22 -19.93
N ARG A 52 23.53 16.43 -19.16
CA ARG A 52 23.22 15.01 -18.89
C ARG A 52 21.89 14.87 -18.17
N THR A 53 21.61 15.71 -17.18
CA THR A 53 20.32 15.73 -16.46
C THR A 53 19.18 16.08 -17.41
N ASN A 54 19.34 17.08 -18.27
CA ASN A 54 18.36 17.45 -19.28
C ASN A 54 18.15 16.34 -20.32
N ARG A 55 19.22 15.68 -20.76
CA ARG A 55 19.15 14.52 -21.66
C ARG A 55 18.45 13.34 -20.99
N ALA A 56 18.78 13.00 -19.75
CA ALA A 56 18.11 11.95 -19.00
C ALA A 56 16.63 12.27 -18.75
N ALA A 57 16.26 13.55 -18.60
CA ALA A 57 14.87 13.96 -18.51
C ALA A 57 14.13 13.85 -19.86
N ALA A 58 14.82 14.04 -20.99
CA ALA A 58 14.25 13.93 -22.34
C ALA A 58 14.21 12.46 -22.85
N GLU A 59 15.22 11.67 -22.48
CA GLU A 59 15.46 10.29 -22.89
C GLU A 59 15.79 9.45 -21.64
N PRO A 60 14.78 9.09 -20.82
CA PRO A 60 15.00 8.31 -19.62
C PRO A 60 15.57 6.93 -19.96
N ASP A 61 16.61 6.51 -19.23
CA ASP A 61 17.11 5.13 -19.31
C ASP A 61 16.04 4.18 -18.76
N LEU A 62 15.43 3.42 -19.67
CA LEU A 62 14.37 2.46 -19.40
C LEU A 62 14.93 1.05 -19.19
N SER A 63 16.23 0.89 -18.88
CA SER A 63 16.81 -0.40 -18.51
C SER A 63 16.03 -1.10 -17.38
N PHE A 64 15.45 -0.35 -16.42
CA PHE A 64 14.56 -0.91 -15.39
C PHE A 64 13.20 -1.39 -15.93
N ALA A 65 12.77 -0.89 -17.09
CA ALA A 65 11.52 -1.26 -17.73
C ALA A 65 11.65 -2.52 -18.59
N THR A 66 12.83 -3.17 -18.66
CA THR A 66 12.97 -4.48 -19.29
C THR A 66 12.02 -5.47 -18.61
N GLY A 67 11.00 -5.93 -19.36
CA GLY A 67 9.94 -6.80 -18.86
C GLY A 67 8.58 -6.11 -18.67
N PHE A 68 8.53 -4.78 -18.62
CA PHE A 68 7.28 -4.00 -18.56
C PHE A 68 6.76 -3.66 -19.96
N LYS A 69 5.45 -3.85 -20.14
CA LYS A 69 4.68 -3.33 -21.28
C LYS A 69 4.28 -1.90 -20.98
N LYS A 70 4.49 -1.00 -21.93
CA LYS A 70 3.93 0.36 -21.88
C LYS A 70 2.56 0.36 -22.54
N SER A 71 1.57 0.93 -21.88
CA SER A 71 0.20 1.01 -22.41
C SER A 71 -0.44 2.35 -22.05
N SER A 72 -1.53 2.64 -22.73
CA SER A 72 -2.36 3.81 -22.49
C SER A 72 -3.72 3.38 -21.96
N VAL A 73 -4.26 4.13 -21.00
CA VAL A 73 -5.52 3.83 -20.34
C VAL A 73 -6.57 4.82 -20.80
N LYS A 74 -7.71 4.32 -21.27
CA LYS A 74 -8.82 5.15 -21.73
C LYS A 74 -9.84 5.31 -20.62
N ILE A 75 -10.19 6.54 -20.28
CA ILE A 75 -11.20 6.86 -19.26
C ILE A 75 -12.33 7.70 -19.85
N GLN A 76 -13.54 7.52 -19.34
CA GLN A 76 -14.74 8.23 -19.78
C GLN A 76 -14.98 9.49 -18.94
N VAL A 77 -14.95 10.65 -19.57
CA VAL A 77 -15.20 11.95 -18.94
C VAL A 77 -16.65 12.38 -19.22
N PRO A 78 -17.48 12.64 -18.19
CA PRO A 78 -18.87 13.06 -18.41
C PRO A 78 -18.90 14.41 -19.15
N SER A 79 -19.85 14.59 -20.07
CA SER A 79 -20.00 15.82 -20.87
C SER A 79 -20.54 17.00 -20.07
N GLY A 80 -21.38 16.73 -19.06
CA GLY A 80 -22.10 17.77 -18.34
C GLY A 80 -23.27 18.39 -19.12
N PHE A 81 -23.61 17.82 -20.29
CA PHE A 81 -24.77 18.19 -21.10
C PHE A 81 -25.66 16.98 -21.36
N GLU A 82 -26.96 17.20 -21.30
CA GLU A 82 -27.93 16.12 -21.54
C GLU A 82 -27.82 15.67 -23.00
N HIS A 83 -27.87 14.36 -23.24
CA HIS A 83 -27.77 13.76 -24.57
C HIS A 83 -26.45 13.99 -25.34
N VAL A 84 -25.44 14.63 -24.74
CA VAL A 84 -24.08 14.69 -25.30
C VAL A 84 -23.27 13.51 -24.75
N PRO A 85 -22.70 12.65 -25.60
CA PRO A 85 -21.95 11.49 -25.15
C PRO A 85 -20.73 11.90 -24.32
N PRO A 86 -20.27 11.06 -23.39
CA PRO A 86 -18.99 11.29 -22.73
C PRO A 86 -17.85 11.33 -23.73
N ALA A 87 -16.81 12.09 -23.40
CA ALA A 87 -15.58 12.07 -24.16
C ALA A 87 -14.59 11.08 -23.54
N GLU A 88 -13.87 10.37 -24.39
CA GLU A 88 -12.78 9.52 -23.98
C GLU A 88 -11.50 10.36 -23.83
N PHE A 89 -10.81 10.19 -22.70
CA PHE A 89 -9.48 10.76 -22.47
C PHE A 89 -8.46 9.62 -22.34
N THR A 90 -7.34 9.74 -23.05
CA THR A 90 -6.25 8.75 -23.00
C THR A 90 -5.18 9.21 -22.02
N VAL A 91 -4.86 8.35 -21.05
CA VAL A 91 -3.80 8.54 -20.07
C VAL A 91 -2.64 7.61 -20.45
N ASP A 92 -1.56 8.20 -20.95
CA ASP A 92 -0.35 7.46 -21.31
C ASP A 92 0.53 7.17 -20.10
N GLY A 93 1.46 6.23 -20.24
CA GLY A 93 2.53 6.01 -19.27
C GLY A 93 2.24 4.92 -18.23
N LEU A 94 1.19 4.10 -18.41
CA LEU A 94 1.04 2.88 -17.64
C LEU A 94 2.18 1.91 -18.03
N LEU A 95 3.00 1.55 -17.05
CA LEU A 95 3.94 0.44 -17.16
C LEU A 95 3.35 -0.75 -16.41
N HIS A 96 3.24 -1.90 -17.04
CA HIS A 96 2.69 -3.11 -16.40
C HIS A 96 3.25 -4.41 -16.95
N THR A 97 3.11 -5.49 -16.19
CA THR A 97 3.41 -6.87 -16.63
C THR A 97 2.13 -7.70 -16.61
N SER A 98 2.12 -8.83 -17.33
CA SER A 98 1.01 -9.78 -17.25
C SER A 98 1.03 -10.47 -15.88
N LEU A 99 -0.11 -10.50 -15.18
CA LEU A 99 -0.28 -11.28 -13.96
C LEU A 99 0.09 -12.75 -14.18
N VAL A 100 -0.29 -13.30 -15.34
CA VAL A 100 -0.02 -14.70 -15.69
C VAL A 100 1.48 -14.92 -15.89
N ASP A 101 2.18 -14.00 -16.54
CA ASP A 101 3.64 -14.07 -16.68
C ASP A 101 4.36 -13.90 -15.34
N THR A 102 3.87 -13.02 -14.46
CA THR A 102 4.37 -12.91 -13.07
C THR A 102 4.20 -14.23 -12.31
N ILE A 103 3.05 -14.91 -12.45
CA ILE A 103 2.82 -16.22 -11.82
C ILE A 103 3.76 -17.28 -12.40
N LYS A 104 3.91 -17.35 -13.72
CA LYS A 104 4.84 -18.27 -14.38
C LYS A 104 6.28 -18.07 -13.87
N LEU A 105 6.72 -16.81 -13.79
CA LEU A 105 8.03 -16.45 -13.26
C LEU A 105 8.17 -16.91 -11.79
N ALA A 106 7.24 -16.54 -10.92
CA ALA A 106 7.29 -16.86 -9.50
C ALA A 106 7.33 -18.36 -9.19
N PHE A 107 6.76 -19.21 -10.04
CA PHE A 107 6.78 -20.68 -9.90
C PHE A 107 7.97 -21.36 -10.59
N THR A 108 8.75 -20.63 -11.39
CA THR A 108 9.94 -21.14 -12.10
C THR A 108 11.25 -20.64 -11.50
N GLU A 109 11.22 -19.55 -10.72
CA GLU A 109 12.38 -19.03 -10.03
C GLU A 109 12.91 -19.95 -8.92
N PRO A 110 14.21 -19.86 -8.56
CA PRO A 110 14.79 -20.66 -7.48
C PRO A 110 14.07 -20.55 -6.13
N LEU A 111 13.47 -19.38 -5.84
CA LEU A 111 12.74 -19.13 -4.60
C LEU A 111 11.49 -20.01 -4.45
N SER A 112 10.88 -20.42 -5.57
CA SER A 112 9.67 -21.26 -5.59
C SER A 112 9.86 -22.62 -4.93
N LYS A 113 11.10 -23.11 -4.80
CA LYS A 113 11.42 -24.33 -4.05
C LYS A 113 11.04 -24.26 -2.57
N LYS A 114 10.80 -23.04 -2.05
CA LYS A 114 10.33 -22.79 -0.68
C LYS A 114 8.81 -22.55 -0.60
N PHE A 115 8.08 -22.73 -1.70
CA PHE A 115 6.62 -22.58 -1.69
C PHE A 115 5.96 -23.78 -1.03
N HIS A 116 4.97 -23.50 -0.20
CA HIS A 116 3.99 -24.47 0.24
C HIS A 116 2.89 -24.58 -0.83
N LEU A 117 2.85 -25.72 -1.50
CA LEU A 117 1.89 -25.99 -2.58
C LEU A 117 0.61 -26.66 -2.07
N SER A 118 0.74 -27.45 -1.00
CA SER A 118 -0.36 -28.07 -0.27
C SER A 118 -0.60 -27.35 1.05
N PRO A 119 -1.86 -27.00 1.38
CA PRO A 119 -2.18 -26.38 2.66
C PRO A 119 -2.22 -27.42 3.79
N PHE A 120 -2.13 -26.94 5.02
CA PHE A 120 -2.24 -27.79 6.20
C PHE A 120 -2.72 -26.98 7.41
N GLU A 121 -3.20 -27.70 8.41
CA GLU A 121 -3.61 -27.13 9.68
C GLU A 121 -2.45 -27.21 10.67
N TYR A 122 -2.17 -26.11 11.38
CA TYR A 122 -1.08 -26.07 12.34
C TYR A 122 -1.62 -25.88 13.75
N TYR A 123 -1.28 -26.80 14.65
CA TYR A 123 -1.78 -26.83 16.03
C TYR A 123 -0.62 -26.74 17.02
N HIS A 124 -0.84 -26.00 18.10
CA HIS A 124 0.02 -25.98 19.27
C HIS A 124 -0.63 -26.83 20.36
N GLN A 125 0.11 -27.82 20.85
CA GLN A 125 -0.24 -28.60 22.02
C GLN A 125 0.65 -28.18 23.19
N ARG A 126 0.05 -27.82 24.32
CA ARG A 126 0.80 -27.53 25.53
C ARG A 126 1.27 -28.84 26.17
N PRO A 127 2.48 -28.91 26.74
CA PRO A 127 2.99 -30.15 27.34
C PRO A 127 2.11 -30.73 28.45
N ASP A 128 1.32 -29.89 29.11
CA ASP A 128 0.48 -30.19 30.27
C ASP A 128 -1.03 -30.27 29.95
N SER A 129 -1.40 -30.22 28.66
CA SER A 129 -2.81 -30.20 28.24
C SER A 129 -3.05 -31.04 26.99
N GLU A 130 -4.16 -31.80 26.99
CA GLU A 130 -4.70 -32.43 25.78
C GLU A 130 -5.39 -31.42 24.85
N HIS A 131 -5.49 -30.15 25.25
CA HIS A 131 -6.08 -29.10 24.43
C HIS A 131 -5.15 -28.69 23.29
N HIS A 132 -5.66 -28.76 22.06
CA HIS A 132 -4.97 -28.29 20.86
C HIS A 132 -5.47 -26.90 20.46
N GLU A 133 -4.57 -25.93 20.38
CA GLU A 133 -4.89 -24.58 19.93
C GLU A 133 -4.49 -24.41 18.46
N ARG A 134 -5.42 -23.93 17.63
CA ARG A 134 -5.14 -23.63 16.22
C ARG A 134 -4.19 -22.44 16.13
N VAL A 135 -3.05 -22.61 15.46
CA VAL A 135 -2.07 -21.55 15.24
C VAL A 135 -2.38 -20.82 13.93
N TYR A 136 -2.59 -19.51 14.03
CA TYR A 136 -2.78 -18.63 12.89
C TYR A 136 -1.46 -17.92 12.56
N GLY A 137 -1.00 -17.99 11.31
CA GLY A 137 0.29 -17.40 10.97
C GLY A 137 0.57 -17.18 9.49
N GLU A 138 0.29 -18.17 8.65
CA GLU A 138 0.63 -18.16 7.23
C GLU A 138 -0.64 -18.30 6.38
N LEU A 139 -0.61 -17.80 5.14
CA LEU A 139 -1.78 -17.88 4.29
C LEU A 139 -2.11 -19.34 3.94
N TYR A 140 -1.10 -20.15 3.60
CA TYR A 140 -1.27 -21.57 3.28
C TYR A 140 -1.70 -22.45 4.47
N THR A 141 -1.72 -21.93 5.70
CA THR A 141 -2.32 -22.63 6.86
C THR A 141 -3.69 -22.10 7.26
N SER A 142 -4.16 -21.05 6.57
CA SER A 142 -5.44 -20.40 6.86
C SER A 142 -6.63 -21.23 6.36
N PRO A 143 -7.79 -21.13 7.03
CA PRO A 143 -9.02 -21.74 6.56
C PRO A 143 -9.39 -21.30 5.13
N ALA A 144 -9.14 -20.03 4.78
CA ALA A 144 -9.43 -19.49 3.46
C ALA A 144 -8.63 -20.21 2.35
N PHE A 145 -7.35 -20.48 2.58
CA PHE A 145 -6.51 -21.16 1.59
C PHE A 145 -6.90 -22.63 1.44
N ILE A 146 -7.20 -23.32 2.54
CA ILE A 146 -7.69 -24.70 2.52
C ILE A 146 -8.99 -24.79 1.71
N GLN A 147 -9.95 -23.89 1.96
CA GLN A 147 -11.21 -23.85 1.22
C GLN A 147 -11.01 -23.60 -0.29
N GLU A 148 -10.13 -22.67 -0.67
CA GLU A 148 -9.82 -22.43 -2.09
C GLU A 148 -9.08 -23.60 -2.73
N HIS A 149 -8.18 -24.27 -1.98
CA HIS A 149 -7.52 -25.48 -2.44
C HIS A 149 -8.55 -26.57 -2.75
N ASP A 150 -9.49 -26.83 -1.85
CA ASP A 150 -10.56 -27.81 -2.07
C ASP A 150 -11.46 -27.45 -3.26
N LYS A 151 -11.77 -26.16 -3.45
CA LYS A 151 -12.51 -25.69 -4.64
C LYS A 151 -11.75 -25.99 -5.92
N VAL A 152 -10.44 -25.76 -5.95
CA VAL A 152 -9.59 -26.04 -7.11
C VAL A 152 -9.48 -27.54 -7.41
N GLN A 153 -9.45 -28.40 -6.39
CA GLN A 153 -9.51 -29.85 -6.60
C GLN A 153 -10.81 -30.28 -7.29
N ARG A 154 -11.91 -29.58 -7.03
CA ARG A 154 -13.24 -29.83 -7.62
C ARG A 154 -13.53 -29.00 -8.87
N ALA A 155 -12.61 -28.13 -9.30
CA ALA A 155 -12.83 -27.25 -10.44
C ALA A 155 -12.93 -28.05 -11.75
N SER A 156 -13.72 -27.54 -12.69
CA SER A 156 -13.80 -28.10 -14.04
C SER A 156 -12.45 -27.94 -14.76
N LEU A 157 -12.05 -28.98 -15.47
CA LEU A 157 -10.93 -28.89 -16.40
C LEU A 157 -11.37 -28.18 -17.69
N PRO A 158 -10.44 -27.55 -18.42
CA PRO A 158 -10.77 -26.98 -19.71
C PRO A 158 -11.11 -28.10 -20.71
N SER A 159 -11.97 -27.79 -21.68
CA SER A 159 -12.53 -28.78 -22.62
C SER A 159 -11.47 -29.47 -23.48
N ASP A 160 -10.33 -28.82 -23.69
CA ASP A 160 -9.16 -29.30 -24.43
C ASP A 160 -8.21 -30.17 -23.59
N ASP A 161 -8.39 -30.26 -22.26
CA ASP A 161 -7.55 -31.06 -21.35
C ASP A 161 -8.39 -31.73 -20.23
N THR A 162 -9.47 -32.41 -20.63
CA THR A 162 -10.42 -33.07 -19.71
C THR A 162 -9.84 -34.26 -18.95
N SER A 163 -8.73 -34.84 -19.43
CA SER A 163 -8.02 -35.95 -18.80
C SER A 163 -6.79 -35.51 -17.98
N CYS A 164 -6.64 -34.22 -17.69
CA CYS A 164 -5.49 -33.70 -16.95
C CYS A 164 -5.35 -34.36 -15.56
N THR A 165 -4.25 -35.08 -15.35
CA THR A 165 -3.89 -35.72 -14.06
C THR A 165 -2.87 -34.92 -13.24
N ARG A 166 -2.44 -33.75 -13.75
CA ARG A 166 -1.45 -32.89 -13.07
C ARG A 166 -1.97 -32.43 -11.71
N GLU A 167 -1.04 -32.32 -10.75
CA GLU A 167 -1.31 -31.73 -9.43
C GLU A 167 -1.91 -30.32 -9.62
N ARG A 168 -3.01 -30.05 -8.92
CA ARG A 168 -3.68 -28.75 -8.94
C ARG A 168 -3.28 -27.96 -7.70
N VAL A 169 -2.71 -26.79 -7.91
CA VAL A 169 -2.13 -25.97 -6.85
C VAL A 169 -2.72 -24.57 -6.89
N VAL A 170 -2.99 -24.00 -5.72
CA VAL A 170 -3.40 -22.60 -5.59
C VAL A 170 -2.16 -21.70 -5.59
N ALA A 171 -2.14 -20.69 -6.45
CA ALA A 171 -1.25 -19.54 -6.33
C ALA A 171 -1.97 -18.43 -5.55
N GLY A 172 -1.62 -18.26 -4.28
CA GLY A 172 -2.26 -17.26 -3.42
C GLY A 172 -1.70 -15.87 -3.70
N LEU A 173 -2.38 -15.06 -4.48
CA LEU A 173 -1.98 -13.69 -4.80
C LEU A 173 -2.29 -12.77 -3.63
N MET A 174 -1.26 -12.10 -3.13
CA MET A 174 -1.36 -11.01 -2.16
C MET A 174 -0.92 -9.73 -2.86
N LEU A 175 -1.81 -8.74 -2.91
CA LEU A 175 -1.63 -7.48 -3.62
C LEU A 175 -1.32 -6.34 -2.64
N TRP A 176 -0.47 -5.41 -3.08
CA TRP A 176 -0.25 -4.14 -2.40
C TRP A 176 -0.23 -3.00 -3.41
N SER A 177 -0.63 -1.82 -2.98
CA SER A 177 -0.30 -0.59 -3.67
C SER A 177 -0.19 0.54 -2.66
N ASP A 178 0.73 1.46 -2.97
CA ASP A 178 1.06 2.59 -2.10
C ASP A 178 1.59 3.73 -2.97
N SER A 179 0.84 4.83 -3.06
CA SER A 179 1.29 6.02 -3.78
C SER A 179 2.44 6.71 -3.03
N THR A 180 3.66 6.56 -3.55
CA THR A 180 4.88 7.08 -2.92
C THR A 180 5.34 8.39 -3.54
N HIS A 181 5.79 9.32 -2.69
CA HIS A 181 6.52 10.51 -3.12
C HIS A 181 7.99 10.16 -3.33
N LEU A 182 8.51 10.38 -4.54
CA LEU A 182 9.90 10.00 -4.89
C LEU A 182 10.95 10.99 -4.40
N ALA A 183 10.53 12.22 -4.10
CA ALA A 183 11.43 13.27 -3.65
C ALA A 183 10.76 14.14 -2.59
N ASN A 184 11.56 14.60 -1.62
CA ASN A 184 11.12 15.57 -0.62
C ASN A 184 10.84 16.95 -1.22
N PHE A 185 11.37 17.22 -2.43
CA PHE A 185 11.15 18.44 -3.21
C PHE A 185 10.66 18.07 -4.61
N GLY A 186 9.66 18.79 -5.11
CA GLY A 186 9.03 18.55 -6.42
C GLY A 186 7.73 17.74 -6.33
N VAL A 187 7.21 17.36 -7.50
CA VAL A 187 5.89 16.69 -7.67
C VAL A 187 6.01 15.24 -8.17
N ALA A 188 7.22 14.69 -8.22
CA ALA A 188 7.46 13.33 -8.68
C ALA A 188 6.81 12.32 -7.72
N LYS A 189 5.88 11.53 -8.26
CA LYS A 189 5.14 10.48 -7.55
C LYS A 189 5.24 9.19 -8.33
N LEU A 190 5.29 8.08 -7.60
CA LEU A 190 5.24 6.74 -8.16
C LEU A 190 4.09 6.00 -7.49
N TRP A 191 3.28 5.30 -8.28
CA TRP A 191 2.17 4.54 -7.75
C TRP A 191 2.28 3.07 -8.18
N PRO A 192 3.12 2.30 -7.49
CA PRO A 192 3.32 0.89 -7.77
C PRO A 192 2.14 0.03 -7.32
N ILE A 193 1.95 -1.07 -8.05
CA ILE A 193 1.19 -2.25 -7.63
C ILE A 193 2.19 -3.41 -7.50
N TYR A 194 2.17 -4.08 -6.36
CA TYR A 194 3.02 -5.21 -6.05
C TYR A 194 2.21 -6.50 -5.88
N VAL A 195 2.84 -7.63 -6.16
CA VAL A 195 2.32 -8.97 -5.88
C VAL A 195 3.35 -9.76 -5.10
N MET A 196 2.92 -10.40 -4.02
CA MET A 196 3.66 -11.49 -3.37
C MET A 196 2.79 -12.73 -3.33
N PHE A 197 3.43 -13.87 -3.15
CA PHE A 197 2.76 -15.16 -3.11
C PHE A 197 2.58 -15.64 -1.67
N GLY A 198 1.31 -15.88 -1.33
CA GLY A 198 0.83 -16.48 -0.11
C GLY A 198 1.42 -17.85 0.20
N ASN A 199 1.89 -18.54 -0.83
CA ASN A 199 2.57 -19.84 -0.76
C ASN A 199 3.94 -19.78 -0.07
N LEU A 200 4.56 -18.60 0.01
CA LEU A 200 5.87 -18.43 0.64
C LEU A 200 5.71 -18.03 2.12
N SER A 201 6.62 -18.42 2.99
CA SER A 201 6.57 -17.97 4.39
C SER A 201 6.71 -16.44 4.50
N LYS A 202 5.97 -15.84 5.44
CA LYS A 202 6.07 -14.41 5.77
C LYS A 202 7.48 -13.98 6.16
N TYR A 203 8.26 -14.86 6.81
CA TYR A 203 9.64 -14.54 7.19
C TYR A 203 10.53 -14.33 5.96
N ILE A 204 10.29 -15.10 4.90
CA ILE A 204 11.01 -14.93 3.64
C ILE A 204 10.50 -13.71 2.88
N ARG A 205 9.17 -13.53 2.80
CA ARG A 205 8.58 -12.32 2.19
C ARG A 205 9.09 -11.03 2.82
N ALA A 206 9.28 -11.03 4.14
CA ALA A 206 9.76 -9.87 4.89
C ALA A 206 11.27 -9.59 4.72
N MET A 207 12.04 -10.51 4.13
CA MET A 207 13.45 -10.25 3.82
C MET A 207 13.55 -9.37 2.57
N PRO A 208 14.14 -8.15 2.65
CA PRO A 208 14.18 -7.20 1.53
C PRO A 208 14.90 -7.73 0.28
N ASN A 209 15.86 -8.63 0.45
CA ASN A 209 16.69 -9.20 -0.61
C ASN A 209 16.25 -10.61 -1.03
N SER A 210 15.08 -11.07 -0.60
CA SER A 210 14.57 -12.41 -0.94
C SER A 210 14.17 -12.56 -2.41
N GLY A 211 13.82 -11.45 -3.08
CA GLY A 211 13.17 -11.47 -4.40
C GLY A 211 11.68 -11.82 -4.36
N ALA A 212 11.05 -11.91 -3.19
CA ALA A 212 9.64 -12.33 -3.07
C ALA A 212 8.62 -11.29 -3.58
N CYS A 213 9.02 -10.02 -3.69
CA CYS A 213 8.17 -8.91 -4.11
C CYS A 213 8.25 -8.71 -5.62
N HIS A 214 7.14 -8.88 -6.32
CA HIS A 214 7.06 -8.69 -7.76
C HIS A 214 6.35 -7.38 -8.06
N HIS A 215 6.93 -6.57 -8.94
CA HIS A 215 6.33 -5.33 -9.40
C HIS A 215 5.38 -5.64 -10.56
N LEU A 216 4.08 -5.37 -10.38
CA LEU A 216 3.07 -5.65 -11.39
C LEU A 216 2.82 -4.47 -12.30
N ALA A 217 2.66 -3.27 -11.73
CA ALA A 217 2.36 -2.08 -12.51
C ALA A 217 2.80 -0.79 -11.82
N TYR A 218 2.91 0.28 -12.59
CA TYR A 218 3.07 1.65 -12.13
C TYR A 218 1.97 2.52 -12.73
N ILE A 219 1.03 2.92 -11.87
CA ILE A 219 -0.16 3.66 -12.26
C ILE A 219 0.24 5.11 -12.60
N PRO A 220 -0.10 5.62 -13.80
CA PRO A 220 0.14 7.02 -14.13
C PRO A 220 -0.83 7.92 -13.36
N SER A 221 -0.40 9.15 -13.07
CA SER A 221 -1.33 10.19 -12.61
C SER A 221 -2.12 10.74 -13.80
N LEU A 222 -3.28 11.36 -13.54
CA LEU A 222 -3.92 12.20 -14.55
C LEU A 222 -2.95 13.34 -14.93
N PRO A 223 -2.59 13.49 -16.22
CA PRO A 223 -1.65 14.51 -16.66
C PRO A 223 -2.28 15.90 -16.57
N ASP A 224 -1.45 16.95 -16.54
CA ASP A 224 -1.94 18.34 -16.51
C ASP A 224 -2.82 18.69 -17.72
N SER A 225 -2.51 18.09 -18.88
CA SER A 225 -3.30 18.20 -20.11
C SER A 225 -4.75 17.72 -19.96
N PHE A 226 -5.06 16.89 -18.95
CA PHE A 226 -6.43 16.51 -18.61
C PHE A 226 -7.27 17.74 -18.24
N SER A 227 -6.70 18.68 -17.49
CA SER A 227 -7.42 19.88 -17.06
C SER A 227 -7.74 20.79 -18.26
N ASP A 228 -6.81 20.89 -19.21
CA ASP A 228 -7.02 21.66 -20.44
C ASP A 228 -8.11 21.03 -21.30
N PHE A 229 -8.06 19.71 -21.47
CA PHE A 229 -9.10 18.94 -22.16
C PHE A 229 -10.48 19.12 -21.49
N ALA A 230 -10.57 18.85 -20.19
CA ALA A 230 -11.85 18.87 -19.47
C ALA A 230 -12.44 20.28 -19.38
N SER A 231 -11.60 21.33 -19.31
CA SER A 231 -12.08 22.72 -19.29
C SER A 231 -12.75 23.16 -20.59
N LYS A 232 -12.32 22.62 -21.73
CA LYS A 232 -12.90 22.89 -23.06
C LYS A 232 -14.17 22.07 -23.30
N PHE A 233 -14.21 20.86 -22.74
CA PHE A 233 -15.29 19.91 -22.98
C PHE A 233 -16.47 20.06 -21.99
N HIS A 234 -16.19 20.30 -20.70
CA HIS A 234 -17.22 20.30 -19.66
C HIS A 234 -17.68 21.73 -19.30
N PRO A 235 -18.95 22.10 -19.54
CA PRO A 235 -19.42 23.49 -19.43
C PRO A 235 -19.33 24.07 -18.02
N LYS A 236 -19.48 23.21 -17.00
CA LYS A 236 -19.45 23.59 -15.59
C LYS A 236 -18.11 23.30 -14.91
N TRP A 237 -17.03 23.15 -15.70
CA TRP A 237 -15.69 22.79 -15.21
C TRP A 237 -15.26 23.63 -14.02
N GLN A 238 -15.41 24.96 -14.08
CA GLN A 238 -14.97 25.84 -12.99
C GLN A 238 -15.63 25.52 -11.63
N SER A 239 -16.92 25.16 -11.64
CA SER A 239 -17.66 24.80 -10.43
C SER A 239 -17.49 23.33 -10.00
N GLN A 240 -17.19 22.42 -10.94
CA GLN A 240 -17.21 20.97 -10.71
C GLN A 240 -15.85 20.28 -10.85
N ARG A 241 -14.78 21.05 -11.10
CA ARG A 241 -13.41 20.55 -11.35
C ARG A 241 -12.96 19.49 -10.35
N SER A 242 -13.11 19.76 -9.05
CA SER A 242 -12.68 18.83 -7.99
C SER A 242 -13.44 17.50 -8.04
N GLU A 243 -14.75 17.54 -8.30
CA GLU A 243 -15.60 16.35 -8.37
C GLU A 243 -15.27 15.51 -9.61
N ILE A 244 -15.09 16.16 -10.77
CA ILE A 244 -14.73 15.51 -12.03
C ILE A 244 -13.35 14.89 -11.93
N LEU A 245 -12.36 15.62 -11.41
CA LEU A 245 -11.00 15.08 -11.19
C LEU A 245 -11.04 13.86 -10.26
N THR A 246 -11.79 13.94 -9.16
CA THR A 246 -11.90 12.83 -8.22
C THR A 246 -12.58 11.61 -8.87
N HIS A 247 -13.63 11.83 -9.67
CA HIS A 247 -14.30 10.78 -10.42
C HIS A 247 -13.37 10.13 -11.45
N CYS A 248 -12.69 10.93 -12.28
CA CYS A 248 -11.78 10.43 -13.30
C CYS A 248 -10.55 9.71 -12.73
N ARG A 249 -10.05 10.11 -11.54
CA ARG A 249 -8.99 9.34 -10.83
C ARG A 249 -9.48 7.96 -10.39
N ARG A 250 -10.74 7.85 -9.96
CA ARG A 250 -11.35 6.54 -9.65
C ARG A 250 -11.51 5.71 -10.92
N GLU A 251 -12.01 6.30 -12.01
CA GLU A 251 -12.10 5.60 -13.29
C GLU A 251 -10.72 5.09 -13.73
N LEU A 252 -9.67 5.92 -13.65
CA LEU A 252 -8.31 5.52 -14.01
C LEU A 252 -7.82 4.28 -13.23
N MET A 253 -7.98 4.27 -11.90
CA MET A 253 -7.62 3.11 -11.07
C MET A 253 -8.33 1.83 -11.53
N HIS A 254 -9.64 1.90 -11.80
CA HIS A 254 -10.41 0.72 -12.19
C HIS A 254 -10.17 0.31 -13.66
N GLU A 255 -9.89 1.24 -14.56
CA GLU A 255 -9.49 0.92 -15.93
C GLU A 255 -8.10 0.28 -15.97
N VAL A 256 -7.16 0.70 -15.10
CA VAL A 256 -5.89 -0.03 -14.93
C VAL A 256 -6.14 -1.46 -14.46
N TRP A 257 -6.97 -1.66 -13.43
CA TRP A 257 -7.27 -3.02 -12.96
C TRP A 257 -7.98 -3.88 -14.00
N LYS A 258 -8.81 -3.31 -14.87
CA LYS A 258 -9.40 -4.05 -16.00
C LYS A 258 -8.36 -4.51 -17.02
N LEU A 259 -7.30 -3.74 -17.23
CA LEU A 259 -6.17 -4.13 -18.08
C LEU A 259 -5.32 -5.24 -17.44
N LEU A 260 -5.14 -5.19 -16.11
CA LEU A 260 -4.38 -6.22 -15.39
C LEU A 260 -5.17 -7.53 -15.24
N LEU A 261 -6.49 -7.44 -15.05
CA LEU A 261 -7.42 -8.57 -15.03
C LEU A 261 -7.89 -8.89 -16.45
N ASP A 262 -6.92 -9.16 -17.33
CA ASP A 262 -7.16 -9.48 -18.74
C ASP A 262 -7.78 -10.88 -18.93
N GLU A 263 -8.15 -11.19 -20.17
CA GLU A 263 -8.79 -12.47 -20.51
C GLU A 263 -7.88 -13.68 -20.28
N GLU A 264 -6.55 -13.52 -20.38
CA GLU A 264 -5.60 -14.60 -20.06
C GLU A 264 -5.64 -14.91 -18.56
N PHE A 265 -5.66 -13.88 -17.72
CA PHE A 265 -5.80 -14.03 -16.27
C PHE A 265 -7.14 -14.65 -15.89
N LEU A 266 -8.25 -14.23 -16.50
CA LEU A 266 -9.56 -14.82 -16.22
C LEU A 266 -9.62 -16.30 -16.60
N LYS A 267 -9.05 -16.67 -17.75
CA LYS A 267 -8.93 -18.08 -18.17
C LYS A 267 -8.05 -18.87 -17.19
N ALA A 268 -6.94 -18.29 -16.75
CA ALA A 268 -6.08 -18.89 -15.73
C ALA A 268 -6.81 -19.05 -14.39
N TYR A 269 -7.62 -18.08 -14.00
CA TYR A 269 -8.41 -18.13 -12.77
C TYR A 269 -9.43 -19.28 -12.81
N GLU A 270 -10.11 -19.48 -13.93
CA GLU A 270 -11.11 -20.54 -14.09
C GLU A 270 -10.48 -21.93 -14.23
N TYR A 271 -9.52 -22.09 -15.15
CA TYR A 271 -9.03 -23.41 -15.59
C TYR A 271 -7.61 -23.73 -15.13
N GLY A 272 -6.93 -22.80 -14.48
CA GLY A 272 -5.53 -22.90 -14.13
C GLY A 272 -4.61 -22.82 -15.35
N ILE A 273 -3.32 -22.62 -15.07
CA ILE A 273 -2.24 -22.59 -16.06
C ILE A 273 -1.25 -23.71 -15.78
N VAL A 274 -0.82 -24.43 -16.82
CA VAL A 274 0.18 -25.49 -16.68
C VAL A 274 1.56 -24.86 -16.66
N ILE A 275 2.30 -25.08 -15.57
CA ILE A 275 3.65 -24.57 -15.36
C ILE A 275 4.55 -25.74 -14.98
N ARG A 276 5.71 -25.85 -15.64
CA ARG A 276 6.82 -26.68 -15.16
C ARG A 276 7.55 -25.91 -14.08
N CYS A 277 7.36 -26.30 -12.83
CA CYS A 277 7.92 -25.59 -11.68
C CYS A 277 9.44 -25.77 -11.58
N ALA A 278 10.10 -25.01 -10.69
CA ALA A 278 11.56 -25.07 -10.52
C ALA A 278 12.12 -26.42 -10.02
N ASP A 279 11.25 -27.33 -9.57
CA ASP A 279 11.58 -28.71 -9.22
C ASP A 279 11.45 -29.68 -10.42
N GLY A 280 11.09 -29.17 -11.60
CA GLY A 280 10.93 -29.96 -12.83
C GLY A 280 9.55 -30.60 -13.00
N VAL A 281 8.64 -30.48 -12.03
CA VAL A 281 7.30 -31.09 -12.07
C VAL A 281 6.30 -30.14 -12.73
N GLU A 282 5.48 -30.67 -13.64
CA GLU A 282 4.38 -29.93 -14.24
C GLU A 282 3.15 -29.92 -13.34
N ARG A 283 2.66 -28.73 -13.03
CA ARG A 283 1.49 -28.52 -12.19
C ARG A 283 0.51 -27.59 -12.87
N ARG A 284 -0.78 -27.75 -12.55
CA ARG A 284 -1.84 -26.82 -12.97
C ARG A 284 -2.09 -25.84 -11.84
N ILE A 285 -1.62 -24.60 -12.03
CA ILE A 285 -1.62 -23.54 -11.04
C ILE A 285 -2.86 -22.67 -11.22
N TYR A 286 -3.64 -22.48 -10.16
CA TYR A 286 -4.86 -21.68 -10.13
C TYR A 286 -4.62 -20.41 -9.32
N PRO A 287 -4.57 -19.21 -9.95
CA PRO A 287 -4.42 -17.95 -9.23
C PRO A 287 -5.67 -17.64 -8.41
N ARG A 288 -5.47 -17.24 -7.15
CA ARG A 288 -6.54 -16.77 -6.26
C ARG A 288 -6.08 -15.52 -5.55
N ILE A 289 -6.83 -14.43 -5.69
CA ILE A 289 -6.55 -13.19 -4.96
C ILE A 289 -7.11 -13.34 -3.55
N PHE A 290 -6.22 -13.33 -2.55
CA PHE A 290 -6.60 -13.45 -1.14
C PHE A 290 -6.65 -12.10 -0.45
N THR A 291 -5.64 -11.27 -0.67
CA THR A 291 -5.49 -10.02 0.06
C THR A 291 -5.11 -8.89 -0.88
N TYR A 292 -5.58 -7.70 -0.55
CA TYR A 292 -5.11 -6.44 -1.09
C TYR A 292 -4.95 -5.48 0.09
N SER A 293 -3.70 -5.14 0.40
CA SER A 293 -3.37 -4.16 1.42
C SER A 293 -2.98 -2.82 0.78
N ALA A 294 -3.48 -1.73 1.35
CA ALA A 294 -3.15 -0.36 0.98
C ALA A 294 -3.47 0.54 2.17
N ASP A 295 -3.24 1.84 2.08
CA ASP A 295 -3.74 2.77 3.10
C ASP A 295 -5.27 2.99 2.97
N TYR A 296 -5.89 3.70 3.92
CA TYR A 296 -7.34 3.91 3.90
C TYR A 296 -7.84 4.69 2.66
N PRO A 297 -7.25 5.85 2.29
CA PRO A 297 -7.62 6.56 1.05
C PRO A 297 -7.56 5.67 -0.19
N GLU A 298 -6.56 4.81 -0.31
CA GLU A 298 -6.41 3.91 -1.44
C GLU A 298 -7.39 2.74 -1.38
N LYS A 299 -7.64 2.14 -0.21
CA LYS A 299 -8.72 1.15 -0.04
C LYS A 299 -10.08 1.72 -0.42
N VAL A 300 -10.34 2.99 -0.14
CA VAL A 300 -11.58 3.67 -0.53
C VAL A 300 -11.71 3.74 -2.06
N LEU A 301 -10.60 3.96 -2.79
CA LEU A 301 -10.58 3.90 -4.26
C LEU A 301 -10.86 2.48 -4.76
N LEU A 302 -10.18 1.47 -4.20
CA LEU A 302 -10.33 0.06 -4.56
C LEU A 302 -11.73 -0.48 -4.25
N ALA A 303 -12.31 -0.10 -3.11
CA ALA A 303 -13.65 -0.47 -2.69
C ALA A 303 -14.77 0.31 -3.40
N THR A 304 -14.43 1.36 -4.17
CA THR A 304 -15.41 2.28 -4.78
C THR A 304 -16.38 2.90 -3.76
N ILE A 305 -15.85 3.35 -2.63
CA ILE A 305 -16.62 4.06 -1.60
C ILE A 305 -16.12 5.50 -1.42
N ARG A 306 -16.80 6.26 -0.55
CA ARG A 306 -16.48 7.63 -0.19
C ARG A 306 -15.54 7.65 1.00
N ASP A 307 -14.52 8.47 0.90
CA ASP A 307 -13.65 8.79 2.02
C ASP A 307 -14.48 9.35 3.18
N LYS A 308 -14.39 8.68 4.34
CA LYS A 308 -15.12 9.04 5.58
C LYS A 308 -16.63 9.23 5.39
N GLY A 309 -17.23 8.44 4.48
CA GLY A 309 -18.67 8.43 4.21
C GLY A 309 -19.54 7.96 5.39
N MET A 310 -20.85 7.86 5.17
CA MET A 310 -21.83 7.37 6.16
C MET A 310 -21.58 5.94 6.63
N CYS A 311 -20.94 5.11 5.80
CA CYS A 311 -20.49 3.76 6.09
C CYS A 311 -19.03 3.68 5.62
N PRO A 312 -18.05 4.09 6.43
CA PRO A 312 -16.69 4.34 5.97
C PRO A 312 -15.83 3.08 5.82
N CYS A 313 -16.24 1.95 6.40
CA CYS A 313 -15.47 0.71 6.36
C CYS A 313 -15.55 0.05 4.96
N PRO A 314 -14.42 -0.32 4.33
CA PRO A 314 -14.43 -1.03 3.05
C PRO A 314 -14.90 -2.50 3.17
N ARG A 315 -14.90 -3.07 4.37
CA ARG A 315 -15.23 -4.48 4.63
C ARG A 315 -16.68 -4.72 5.06
N CYS A 316 -17.28 -3.77 5.78
CA CYS A 316 -18.63 -3.90 6.32
C CYS A 316 -19.47 -2.61 6.14
N MET A 317 -20.77 -2.71 6.42
CA MET A 317 -21.73 -1.61 6.33
C MET A 317 -21.89 -0.79 7.62
N VAL A 318 -20.97 -0.93 8.59
CA VAL A 318 -21.01 -0.19 9.86
C VAL A 318 -21.18 1.31 9.61
N ALA A 319 -22.15 1.91 10.28
CA ALA A 319 -22.45 3.33 10.13
C ALA A 319 -21.44 4.19 10.89
N LYS A 320 -21.16 5.38 10.37
CA LYS A 320 -20.24 6.34 10.97
C LYS A 320 -20.70 6.80 12.36
N SER A 321 -22.01 6.82 12.60
CA SER A 321 -22.63 7.25 13.85
C SER A 321 -22.45 6.28 15.01
N VAL A 322 -21.99 5.05 14.75
CA VAL A 322 -21.78 4.01 15.78
C VAL A 322 -20.31 3.60 15.91
N LEU A 323 -19.38 4.36 15.31
CA LEU A 323 -17.95 4.05 15.37
C LEU A 323 -17.35 4.23 16.77
N ASP A 324 -18.03 4.95 17.66
CA ASP A 324 -17.72 5.04 19.08
C ASP A 324 -17.89 3.71 19.82
N GLN A 325 -18.62 2.74 19.24
CA GLN A 325 -18.83 1.40 19.77
C GLN A 325 -17.77 0.38 19.29
N LEU A 326 -16.73 0.84 18.58
CA LEU A 326 -15.67 -0.01 18.06
C LEU A 326 -15.06 -0.88 19.17
N GLY A 327 -15.03 -2.20 18.94
CA GLY A 327 -14.46 -3.16 19.89
C GLY A 327 -15.44 -3.69 20.95
N CYS A 328 -16.70 -3.23 20.97
CA CYS A 328 -17.76 -3.90 21.71
C CYS A 328 -18.17 -5.22 21.03
N ASP A 329 -18.79 -6.13 21.78
CA ASP A 329 -19.28 -7.41 21.22
C ASP A 329 -20.26 -7.17 20.06
N ASP A 330 -21.17 -6.19 20.23
CA ASP A 330 -22.11 -5.76 19.18
C ASP A 330 -21.39 -5.26 17.90
N ASP A 331 -20.27 -4.54 18.02
CA ASP A 331 -19.46 -4.13 16.84
C ASP A 331 -18.88 -5.35 16.13
N SER A 332 -18.39 -6.34 16.89
CA SER A 332 -17.83 -7.58 16.33
C SER A 332 -18.89 -8.36 15.54
N HIS A 333 -20.11 -8.47 16.08
CA HIS A 333 -21.25 -9.06 15.37
C HIS A 333 -21.62 -8.25 14.12
N VAL A 334 -21.78 -6.94 14.25
CA VAL A 334 -22.13 -6.06 13.11
C VAL A 334 -21.12 -6.17 11.98
N ARG A 335 -19.82 -6.22 12.28
CA ARG A 335 -18.76 -6.33 11.27
C ARG A 335 -18.74 -7.68 10.55
N THR A 336 -19.14 -8.74 11.23
CA THR A 336 -19.17 -10.10 10.70
C THR A 336 -20.45 -10.37 9.91
N ASP A 337 -21.58 -9.89 10.40
CA ASP A 337 -22.89 -10.15 9.81
C ASP A 337 -23.24 -9.16 8.70
N ASN A 338 -22.76 -7.91 8.79
CA ASN A 338 -23.02 -6.87 7.80
C ASN A 338 -21.82 -6.64 6.86
N VAL A 339 -21.31 -7.73 6.28
CA VAL A 339 -20.29 -7.67 5.22
C VAL A 339 -20.78 -6.75 4.10
N ARG A 340 -19.89 -5.89 3.60
CA ARG A 340 -20.25 -4.90 2.57
C ARG A 340 -20.57 -5.58 1.25
N PRO A 341 -21.80 -5.42 0.71
CA PRO A 341 -22.12 -5.82 -0.65
C PRO A 341 -21.75 -4.71 -1.65
N TYR A 342 -21.64 -5.08 -2.92
CA TYR A 342 -21.51 -4.10 -4.01
C TYR A 342 -22.87 -3.77 -4.62
N PHE A 343 -23.30 -2.52 -4.51
CA PHE A 343 -24.60 -2.05 -4.99
C PHE A 343 -24.61 -1.73 -6.50
N LYS A 344 -24.34 -2.73 -7.36
CA LYS A 344 -24.19 -2.56 -8.84
C LYS A 344 -25.35 -1.81 -9.48
N SER A 345 -26.59 -2.08 -9.09
CA SER A 345 -27.79 -1.42 -9.62
C SER A 345 -27.84 0.07 -9.28
N LYS A 346 -27.57 0.44 -8.02
CA LYS A 346 -27.49 1.84 -7.56
C LYS A 346 -26.36 2.58 -8.27
N VAL A 347 -25.18 1.96 -8.39
CA VAL A 347 -24.03 2.54 -9.11
C VAL A 347 -24.37 2.78 -10.59
N LYS A 348 -24.94 1.79 -11.30
CA LYS A 348 -25.37 1.95 -12.70
C LYS A 348 -26.44 3.04 -12.85
N ALA A 349 -27.40 3.11 -11.92
CA ALA A 349 -28.41 4.18 -11.93
C ALA A 349 -27.79 5.56 -11.76
N ALA A 350 -26.89 5.73 -10.80
CA ALA A 350 -26.14 6.97 -10.59
C ALA A 350 -25.31 7.37 -11.82
N ARG A 351 -24.62 6.41 -12.45
CA ARG A 351 -23.88 6.65 -13.69
C ARG A 351 -24.78 7.12 -14.83
N ARG A 352 -25.95 6.50 -15.03
CA ARG A 352 -26.92 6.97 -16.04
C ARG A 352 -27.35 8.41 -15.80
N LEU A 353 -27.58 8.80 -14.55
CA LEU A 353 -27.91 10.19 -14.20
C LEU A 353 -26.77 11.15 -14.56
N ILE A 354 -25.51 10.77 -14.31
CA ILE A 354 -24.33 11.61 -14.59
C ILE A 354 -24.05 11.71 -16.09
N TYR A 355 -23.92 10.55 -16.74
CA TYR A 355 -23.42 10.46 -18.12
C TYR A 355 -24.50 10.75 -19.17
N ASN A 356 -25.77 10.43 -18.91
CA ASN A 356 -26.85 10.63 -19.88
C ASN A 356 -27.73 11.83 -19.50
N GLY A 357 -27.99 12.00 -18.20
CA GLY A 357 -28.87 13.04 -17.66
C GLY A 357 -28.16 14.32 -17.20
N ALA A 358 -26.84 14.42 -17.41
CA ALA A 358 -26.00 15.57 -17.03
C ALA A 358 -26.15 16.04 -15.58
N VAL A 359 -26.51 15.12 -14.68
CA VAL A 359 -26.62 15.42 -13.25
C VAL A 359 -25.21 15.53 -12.67
N PRO A 360 -24.90 16.59 -11.89
CA PRO A 360 -23.60 16.69 -11.22
C PRO A 360 -23.28 15.45 -10.39
N ILE A 361 -22.00 15.09 -10.30
CA ILE A 361 -21.54 13.88 -9.60
C ILE A 361 -21.97 13.87 -8.12
N ARG A 362 -21.95 15.02 -7.44
CA ARG A 362 -22.51 15.19 -6.08
C ARG A 362 -23.90 15.81 -6.06
N GLY A 363 -24.61 15.79 -7.18
CA GLY A 363 -25.97 16.31 -7.29
C GLY A 363 -26.98 15.51 -6.47
N ALA A 364 -28.03 16.16 -5.97
CA ALA A 364 -29.01 15.55 -5.06
C ALA A 364 -29.62 14.23 -5.58
N LYS A 365 -29.85 14.09 -6.89
CA LYS A 365 -30.36 12.83 -7.48
C LYS A 365 -29.35 11.67 -7.37
N VAL A 366 -28.06 11.95 -7.54
CA VAL A 366 -26.97 10.95 -7.38
C VAL A 366 -26.76 10.63 -5.89
N GLU A 367 -26.78 11.65 -5.04
CA GLU A 367 -26.64 11.50 -3.59
C GLU A 367 -27.73 10.61 -2.99
N ARG A 368 -28.99 10.76 -3.43
CA ARG A 368 -30.09 9.88 -3.01
C ARG A 368 -29.85 8.40 -3.33
N GLN A 369 -29.03 8.09 -4.33
CA GLN A 369 -28.70 6.70 -4.68
C GLN A 369 -27.55 6.17 -3.82
N LEU A 370 -26.50 6.97 -3.61
CA LEU A 370 -25.21 6.44 -3.17
C LEU A 370 -24.76 6.87 -1.77
N LYS A 371 -25.28 7.99 -1.23
CA LYS A 371 -24.78 8.61 0.00
C LYS A 371 -24.89 7.69 1.22
N GLU A 372 -26.05 7.09 1.42
CA GLU A 372 -26.36 6.20 2.53
C GLU A 372 -25.36 5.05 2.64
N THR A 373 -25.09 4.39 1.51
CA THR A 373 -24.15 3.24 1.46
C THR A 373 -22.69 3.67 1.34
N SER A 374 -22.43 4.98 1.24
CA SER A 374 -21.12 5.55 0.90
C SER A 374 -20.55 5.11 -0.44
N SER A 375 -21.37 4.60 -1.35
CA SER A 375 -20.90 4.22 -2.68
C SER A 375 -20.50 5.45 -3.50
N VAL A 376 -19.71 5.23 -4.56
CA VAL A 376 -19.38 6.25 -5.58
C VAL A 376 -19.84 5.77 -6.96
N PRO A 377 -20.04 6.67 -7.94
CA PRO A 377 -20.55 6.29 -9.26
C PRO A 377 -19.48 5.66 -10.17
N THR A 378 -18.60 4.83 -9.63
CA THR A 378 -17.53 4.13 -10.36
C THR A 378 -17.81 2.63 -10.39
N LEU A 379 -17.66 2.02 -11.57
CA LEU A 379 -17.76 0.58 -11.71
C LEU A 379 -16.48 -0.07 -11.19
N ASN A 380 -16.62 -1.08 -10.32
CA ASN A 380 -15.48 -1.75 -9.72
C ASN A 380 -14.95 -2.85 -10.64
N ALA A 381 -13.67 -2.80 -10.99
CA ALA A 381 -13.03 -3.74 -11.91
C ALA A 381 -13.12 -5.19 -11.43
N PHE A 382 -12.84 -5.45 -10.15
CA PHE A 382 -12.91 -6.79 -9.56
C PHE A 382 -14.34 -7.33 -9.53
N MET A 383 -15.34 -6.47 -9.29
CA MET A 383 -16.75 -6.88 -9.35
C MET A 383 -17.18 -7.24 -10.77
N ASP A 384 -16.66 -6.55 -11.77
CA ASP A 384 -17.02 -6.78 -13.17
C ASP A 384 -16.33 -8.02 -13.73
N LYS A 385 -15.05 -8.19 -13.43
CA LYS A 385 -14.18 -9.23 -13.97
C LYS A 385 -14.22 -10.54 -13.18
N LEU A 386 -14.42 -10.51 -11.86
CA LEU A 386 -14.31 -11.71 -11.01
C LEU A 386 -15.60 -12.08 -10.28
N ALA A 387 -16.33 -11.11 -9.73
CA ALA A 387 -17.42 -11.43 -8.80
C ALA A 387 -18.59 -12.20 -9.43
N LEU A 388 -18.99 -11.84 -10.65
CA LEU A 388 -20.12 -12.50 -11.32
C LEU A 388 -19.82 -13.95 -11.74
N GLN A 389 -18.58 -14.23 -12.16
CA GLN A 389 -18.19 -15.53 -12.68
C GLN A 389 -17.66 -16.47 -11.59
N PHE A 390 -16.99 -15.93 -10.57
CA PHE A 390 -16.25 -16.72 -9.59
C PHE A 390 -16.71 -16.52 -8.14
N ASN A 391 -17.85 -15.85 -7.91
CA ASN A 391 -18.36 -15.52 -6.57
C ASN A 391 -17.33 -14.79 -5.69
N PHE A 392 -16.53 -13.93 -6.32
CA PHE A 392 -15.47 -13.16 -5.66
C PHE A 392 -16.01 -12.00 -4.82
N ASN A 393 -15.55 -11.87 -3.58
CA ASN A 393 -15.95 -10.79 -2.68
C ASN A 393 -14.85 -9.74 -2.49
N VAL A 394 -15.05 -8.56 -3.09
CA VAL A 394 -14.09 -7.44 -3.02
C VAL A 394 -13.87 -6.95 -1.59
N SER A 395 -14.90 -6.98 -0.73
CA SER A 395 -14.79 -6.48 0.64
C SER A 395 -13.96 -7.39 1.54
N GLN A 396 -13.87 -8.68 1.21
CA GLN A 396 -13.03 -9.65 1.93
C GLN A 396 -11.57 -9.58 1.53
N MET A 397 -11.28 -9.23 0.27
CA MET A 397 -9.90 -9.04 -0.21
C MET A 397 -9.20 -7.88 0.51
N LEU A 398 -9.91 -6.82 0.87
CA LEU A 398 -9.32 -5.61 1.45
C LEU A 398 -8.94 -5.83 2.93
N VAL A 399 -7.64 -6.05 3.18
CA VAL A 399 -7.10 -6.32 4.52
C VAL A 399 -6.63 -5.04 5.21
N VAL A 400 -6.43 -5.08 6.53
CA VAL A 400 -5.93 -3.96 7.33
C VAL A 400 -4.44 -3.77 7.06
N ASP A 401 -4.03 -2.53 6.85
CA ASP A 401 -2.61 -2.18 6.77
C ASP A 401 -2.19 -1.68 8.15
N LEU A 402 -1.59 -2.55 8.95
CA LEU A 402 -1.25 -2.23 10.33
C LEU A 402 -0.26 -1.07 10.42
N LEU A 403 0.67 -0.97 9.48
CA LEU A 403 1.68 0.07 9.45
C LEU A 403 1.04 1.45 9.25
N HIS A 404 0.21 1.60 8.22
CA HIS A 404 -0.39 2.89 7.90
C HIS A 404 -1.61 3.23 8.76
N GLU A 405 -2.50 2.26 9.00
CA GLU A 405 -3.78 2.52 9.67
C GLU A 405 -3.65 2.50 11.20
N PHE A 406 -2.82 1.61 11.75
CA PHE A 406 -2.71 1.45 13.19
C PHE A 406 -1.47 2.12 13.76
N GLU A 407 -0.27 1.73 13.38
CA GLU A 407 0.99 2.24 13.95
C GLU A 407 1.16 3.75 13.69
N LEU A 408 1.19 4.15 12.41
CA LEU A 408 1.32 5.55 12.00
C LEU A 408 0.01 6.35 12.12
N GLY A 409 -1.13 5.66 12.07
CA GLY A 409 -2.46 6.24 12.15
C GLY A 409 -2.94 6.40 13.59
N VAL A 410 -3.63 5.36 14.08
CA VAL A 410 -4.32 5.38 15.38
C VAL A 410 -3.36 5.54 16.56
N TRP A 411 -2.33 4.70 16.65
CA TRP A 411 -1.42 4.67 17.79
C TRP A 411 -0.63 5.96 17.91
N LYS A 412 -0.03 6.46 16.82
CA LYS A 412 0.64 7.77 16.83
C LYS A 412 -0.29 8.90 17.31
N ALA A 413 -1.53 8.94 16.84
CA ALA A 413 -2.50 9.95 17.26
C ALA A 413 -2.88 9.82 18.74
N PHE A 414 -3.09 8.59 19.22
CA PHE A 414 -3.39 8.31 20.61
C PHE A 414 -2.21 8.62 21.54
N PHE A 415 -0.99 8.22 21.18
CA PHE A 415 0.22 8.54 21.91
C PHE A 415 0.43 10.06 22.00
N ALA A 416 0.24 10.80 20.91
CA ALA A 416 0.27 12.26 20.93
C ALA A 416 -0.78 12.86 21.88
N HIS A 417 -1.97 12.26 21.97
CA HIS A 417 -2.99 12.67 22.92
C HIS A 417 -2.59 12.40 24.38
N LEU A 418 -2.02 11.24 24.68
CA LEU A 418 -1.48 10.94 26.02
C LEU A 418 -0.41 11.96 26.44
N VAL A 419 0.51 12.31 25.53
CA VAL A 419 1.52 13.35 25.78
C VAL A 419 0.86 14.71 26.07
N ARG A 420 -0.21 15.08 25.35
CA ARG A 420 -0.96 16.33 25.61
C ARG A 420 -1.67 16.31 26.97
N ILE A 421 -2.19 15.17 27.41
CA ILE A 421 -2.78 15.04 28.76
C ILE A 421 -1.72 15.30 29.83
N LEU A 422 -0.50 14.77 29.67
CA LEU A 422 0.61 15.05 30.58
C LEU A 422 0.94 16.54 30.63
N TYR A 423 0.93 17.22 29.47
CA TYR A 423 1.11 18.66 29.40
C TYR A 423 -0.01 19.45 30.11
N ALA A 424 -1.23 18.93 30.14
CA ALA A 424 -2.40 19.58 30.72
C ALA A 424 -2.50 19.48 32.26
N GLN A 425 -1.69 18.64 32.93
CA GLN A 425 -1.78 18.41 34.38
C GLN A 425 -1.18 19.52 35.28
N GLY A 426 -1.07 20.76 34.78
CA GLY A 426 -0.70 21.93 35.59
C GLY A 426 0.81 22.19 35.73
N PRO A 427 1.26 22.94 36.75
CA PRO A 427 2.62 23.53 36.82
C PRO A 427 3.78 22.54 36.74
N SER A 428 3.55 21.25 37.03
CA SER A 428 4.56 20.17 36.98
C SER A 428 4.54 19.37 35.66
N SER A 429 3.84 19.85 34.65
CA SER A 429 3.64 19.15 33.38
C SER A 429 4.94 18.86 32.62
N VAL A 430 5.87 19.82 32.61
CA VAL A 430 7.20 19.65 32.00
C VAL A 430 7.99 18.55 32.72
N ALA A 431 7.86 18.44 34.05
CA ALA A 431 8.52 17.40 34.82
C ALA A 431 7.97 16.01 34.52
N LYS A 432 6.64 15.88 34.34
CA LYS A 432 5.95 14.61 33.99
C LYS A 432 6.29 14.12 32.59
N VAL A 433 6.36 15.02 31.61
CA VAL A 433 6.81 14.67 30.24
C VAL A 433 8.28 14.30 30.25
N ALA A 434 9.12 15.09 30.94
CA ALA A 434 10.54 14.76 31.10
C ALA A 434 10.74 13.43 31.83
N GLU A 435 9.83 13.07 32.75
CA GLU A 435 9.80 11.80 33.47
C GLU A 435 9.46 10.63 32.55
N LEU A 436 8.42 10.74 31.70
CA LEU A 436 8.09 9.75 30.66
C LEU A 436 9.30 9.42 29.77
N ASP A 437 10.05 10.46 29.38
CA ASP A 437 11.24 10.29 28.55
C ASP A 437 12.48 9.86 29.36
N ARG A 438 12.54 10.11 30.67
CA ARG A 438 13.82 10.16 31.43
C ARG A 438 14.61 8.86 31.35
N ARG A 439 15.93 9.00 31.30
CA ARG A 439 16.87 7.93 31.67
C ARG A 439 17.43 8.27 33.05
N GLN A 440 16.95 7.64 34.12
CA GLN A 440 17.52 7.84 35.45
C GLN A 440 17.84 6.49 36.11
N VAL A 441 19.12 6.14 36.17
CA VAL A 441 19.61 5.17 37.14
C VAL A 441 19.55 5.90 38.49
N ILE A 442 18.61 5.53 39.36
CA ILE A 442 18.68 5.96 40.75
C ILE A 442 19.81 5.15 41.39
N SER A 443 21.03 5.66 41.29
CA SER A 443 22.08 5.40 42.26
C SER A 443 21.80 6.30 43.47
N SER A 444 20.81 5.93 44.28
CA SER A 444 20.60 6.49 45.62
C SER A 444 19.77 5.49 46.42
N LEU A 445 20.46 4.70 47.24
CA LEU A 445 19.90 3.94 48.34
C LEU A 445 19.06 4.85 49.23
N ILE A 446 17.72 4.79 49.16
CA ILE A 446 16.87 5.21 50.28
C ILE A 446 15.69 4.24 50.42
N ASN A 447 15.78 3.43 51.46
CA ASN A 447 14.76 2.64 52.15
C ASN A 447 14.00 1.54 51.39
N VAL A 448 14.29 0.32 51.84
CA VAL A 448 13.55 -0.93 51.67
C VAL A 448 12.10 -0.75 52.16
N ASN A 449 11.13 -0.77 51.24
CA ASN A 449 9.92 -1.62 51.35
C ASN A 449 8.86 -1.44 50.25
N GLU A 450 9.06 -0.62 49.21
CA GLU A 450 8.24 -0.70 48.00
C GLU A 450 9.11 -0.57 46.74
N LEU A 451 9.21 -1.66 45.98
CA LEU A 451 9.97 -1.70 44.73
C LEU A 451 9.05 -1.31 43.57
N SER A 452 8.80 0.00 43.39
CA SER A 452 8.14 0.50 42.18
C SER A 452 9.13 0.56 41.03
N ILE A 453 9.14 -0.46 40.17
CA ILE A 453 9.97 -0.51 38.97
C ILE A 453 9.30 0.35 37.88
N PHE A 454 9.65 1.64 37.81
CA PHE A 454 9.27 2.48 36.68
C PHE A 454 10.21 2.18 35.51
N PHE A 455 9.71 1.52 34.47
CA PHE A 455 10.41 1.54 33.20
C PHE A 455 10.14 2.90 32.54
N ARG A 456 11.13 3.46 31.83
CA ARG A 456 10.99 4.69 31.02
C ARG A 456 11.45 4.41 29.61
N PHE A 457 10.98 5.13 28.60
CA PHE A 457 11.28 4.81 27.20
C PHE A 457 12.78 4.68 26.93
N ARG A 458 13.62 5.63 27.40
CA ARG A 458 15.09 5.56 27.22
C ARG A 458 15.82 4.53 28.11
N GLN A 459 15.09 3.79 28.95
CA GLN A 459 15.64 2.72 29.79
C GLN A 459 15.22 1.34 29.34
N VAL A 460 14.29 1.23 28.38
CA VAL A 460 13.92 -0.04 27.79
C VAL A 460 15.17 -0.63 27.12
N PRO A 461 15.70 -1.77 27.64
CA PRO A 461 16.82 -2.43 27.00
C PRO A 461 16.37 -2.94 25.63
N ALA A 462 17.32 -3.07 24.70
CA ALA A 462 17.03 -3.76 23.46
C ALA A 462 16.58 -5.20 23.80
N PHE A 463 15.45 -5.64 23.22
CA PHE A 463 14.85 -6.94 23.50
C PHE A 463 14.63 -7.72 22.20
N GLY A 464 14.93 -9.02 22.26
CA GLY A 464 15.06 -9.88 21.07
C GLY A 464 16.24 -9.47 20.19
N HIS A 465 16.74 -10.37 19.34
CA HIS A 465 17.78 -10.06 18.35
C HIS A 465 17.26 -9.09 17.27
N SER A 466 16.97 -7.83 17.65
CA SER A 466 16.42 -6.72 16.85
C SER A 466 14.89 -6.49 16.91
N THR A 467 14.17 -6.99 17.92
CA THR A 467 12.71 -6.78 18.00
C THR A 467 12.37 -5.40 18.55
N ILE A 468 12.90 -5.05 19.72
CA ILE A 468 12.75 -3.70 20.32
C ILE A 468 14.11 -3.04 20.34
N ARG A 469 14.22 -1.84 19.75
CA ARG A 469 15.48 -1.06 19.74
C ARG A 469 15.54 -0.09 20.91
N HIS A 470 16.75 0.32 21.27
CA HIS A 470 16.94 1.35 22.28
C HIS A 470 16.44 2.71 21.79
N PHE A 471 15.58 3.35 22.57
CA PHE A 471 15.07 4.70 22.29
C PHE A 471 16.14 5.75 22.64
N ALA A 472 16.83 6.31 21.65
CA ALA A 472 17.91 7.28 21.87
C ALA A 472 17.41 8.72 22.10
N THR A 473 16.23 9.06 21.58
CA THR A 473 15.62 10.39 21.64
C THR A 473 14.40 10.41 22.58
N ASN A 474 13.95 11.62 22.94
CA ASN A 474 12.68 11.79 23.67
C ASN A 474 11.53 11.21 22.83
N ALA A 475 10.83 10.21 23.37
CA ALA A 475 9.67 9.62 22.71
C ALA A 475 8.53 10.64 22.63
N SER A 476 8.36 11.47 23.66
CA SER A 476 7.33 12.51 23.73
C SER A 476 7.39 13.54 22.59
N GLU A 477 8.59 13.79 22.05
CA GLU A 477 8.80 14.73 20.95
C GLU A 477 8.40 14.15 19.58
N MET A 478 8.35 12.81 19.46
CA MET A 478 8.00 12.08 18.23
C MET A 478 8.79 12.54 16.97
N LYS A 479 10.02 13.03 17.15
CA LYS A 479 10.83 13.55 16.04
C LYS A 479 11.45 12.41 15.24
N LYS A 480 11.17 12.39 13.94
CA LYS A 480 11.76 11.47 12.95
C LYS A 480 11.57 9.97 13.28
N LEU A 481 10.50 9.63 13.99
CA LEU A 481 10.13 8.24 14.24
C LEU A 481 9.52 7.62 12.98
N ALA A 482 10.02 6.43 12.61
CA ALA A 482 9.41 5.56 11.61
C ALA A 482 8.27 4.73 12.24
N ALA A 483 7.48 4.04 11.41
CA ALA A 483 6.35 3.23 11.88
C ALA A 483 6.74 2.19 12.92
N ARG A 484 7.82 1.43 12.66
CA ARG A 484 8.41 0.48 13.60
C ARG A 484 8.74 1.10 14.96
N ASP A 485 9.16 2.36 14.99
CA ASP A 485 9.53 3.00 16.25
C ASP A 485 8.25 3.30 17.05
N PHE A 486 7.15 3.64 16.37
CA PHE A 486 5.83 3.72 17.01
C PHE A 486 5.33 2.34 17.48
N GLU A 487 5.52 1.28 16.69
CA GLU A 487 5.22 -0.09 17.11
C GLU A 487 6.00 -0.47 18.39
N ASP A 488 7.32 -0.23 18.41
CA ASP A 488 8.17 -0.49 19.58
C ASP A 488 7.63 0.28 20.80
N LEU A 489 7.26 1.56 20.67
CA LEU A 489 6.66 2.36 21.74
C LEU A 489 5.37 1.72 22.30
N LEU A 490 4.56 1.11 21.43
CA LEU A 490 3.33 0.43 21.83
C LEU A 490 3.64 -0.87 22.59
N GLN A 491 4.56 -1.68 22.08
CA GLN A 491 4.92 -2.97 22.68
C GLN A 491 5.44 -2.82 24.11
N VAL A 492 6.17 -1.73 24.38
CA VAL A 492 6.75 -1.48 25.70
C VAL A 492 5.86 -0.63 26.61
N ARG A 493 4.64 -0.26 26.19
CA ARG A 493 3.79 0.71 26.91
C ARG A 493 3.36 0.27 28.31
N TYR A 494 3.16 -1.03 28.52
CA TYR A 494 2.51 -1.58 29.72
C TYR A 494 3.27 -1.26 31.02
N PRO A 495 4.60 -1.42 31.09
CA PRO A 495 5.38 -1.00 32.26
C PRO A 495 5.69 0.51 32.34
N LEU A 496 5.25 1.33 31.37
CA LEU A 496 5.61 2.76 31.26
C LEU A 496 4.48 3.71 31.66
N PHE A 497 3.23 3.28 31.49
CA PHE A 497 2.03 4.07 31.77
C PHE A 497 1.20 3.56 32.95
N ASN A 498 1.48 2.35 33.45
CA ASN A 498 1.06 1.89 34.79
C ASN A 498 2.11 2.31 35.82
#